data_AF-A0A518XIZ8-F1
#
_entry.id   AF-A0A518XIZ8-F1
#
_cell.length_a   1.000
_cell.length_b   1.000
_cell.length_c   1.000
_cell.angle_alpha   90.00
_cell.angle_beta   90.00
_cell.angle_gamma   90.00
#
_symmetry.space_group_name_H-M   'P 1'
#
loop_
_entity.id
_entity.type
_entity.pdbx_description
1 polymer ?
#
loop_
_entity_poly.entity_id
_entity_poly.type
_entity_poly.pdbx_seq_one_letter_code
_entity_poly.pdbx_strand_id
1 'polypeptide(L)' 'MNRKERENQCDIVLGEAVLELLGEKATLTDAALLQKLQDFLVDAGDRWRETAIRDAIKMVSGENTRH' A
#
# COMPACT_ATOMS: atom_id res chain seq x y z
N MET A 1 -13.94 -10.63 6.05
CA MET A 1 -12.57 -10.39 6.53
C MET A 1 -12.66 -9.63 7.85
N ASN A 2 -12.01 -10.14 8.89
CA ASN A 2 -11.96 -9.46 10.18
C ASN A 2 -10.94 -8.31 10.15
N ARG A 3 -10.99 -7.40 11.13
CA ARG A 3 -10.12 -6.21 11.16
C ARG A 3 -8.63 -6.56 11.13
N LYS A 4 -8.22 -7.59 11.86
CA LYS A 4 -6.82 -8.03 11.96
C LYS A 4 -6.30 -8.57 10.63
N GLU A 5 -7.12 -9.32 9.90
CA GLU A 5 -6.78 -9.81 8.56
C GLU A 5 -6.59 -8.66 7.57
N ARG A 6 -7.44 -7.62 7.67
CA ARG A 6 -7.33 -6.41 6.83
C ARG A 6 -6.05 -5.61 7.13
N GLU A 7 -5.75 -5.40 8.40
CA GLU A 7 -4.52 -4.74 8.85
C GLU A 7 -3.29 -5.52 8.38
N ASN A 8 -3.27 -6.85 8.57
CA ASN A 8 -2.19 -7.71 8.08
C ASN A 8 -2.01 -7.61 6.56
N GLN A 9 -3.09 -7.59 5.78
CA GLN A 9 -2.99 -7.48 4.31
C GLN A 9 -2.49 -6.10 3.87
N CYS A 10 -2.90 -5.04 4.55
CA CYS A 10 -2.38 -3.69 4.32
C CYS A 10 -0.88 -3.62 4.61
N ASP A 11 -0.43 -4.16 5.74
CA ASP A 11 0.98 -4.19 6.12
C ASP A 11 1.84 -4.98 5.11
N ILE A 12 1.31 -6.10 4.59
CA ILE A 12 1.98 -6.89 3.54
C ILE A 12 2.19 -6.04 2.29
N VAL A 13 1.13 -5.37 1.80
CA VAL A 13 1.22 -4.54 0.58
C VAL A 13 2.19 -3.36 0.77
N LEU A 14 2.18 -2.72 1.94
CA LEU A 14 3.16 -1.68 2.27
C LEU A 14 4.59 -2.23 2.26
N GLY A 15 4.81 -3.39 2.88
CA GLY A 15 6.12 -4.05 2.89
C GLY A 15 6.63 -4.38 1.49
N GLU A 16 5.77 -4.92 0.63
CA GLU A 16 6.09 -5.20 -0.79
C GLU A 16 6.50 -3.93 -1.54
N ALA A 17 5.73 -2.85 -1.39
CA ALA A 17 6.03 -1.58 -2.05
C ALA A 17 7.37 -0.97 -1.59
N VAL A 18 7.67 -1.05 -0.28
CA VAL A 18 8.97 -0.61 0.26
C VAL A 18 10.12 -1.46 -0.29
N LEU A 19 9.96 -2.78 -0.33
CA LEU A 19 11.00 -3.68 -0.85
C LEU A 19 11.30 -3.42 -2.32
N GLU A 20 10.29 -3.17 -3.15
CA GLU A 20 10.51 -2.83 -4.56
C GLU A 20 11.21 -1.49 -4.72
N LEU A 21 10.82 -0.44 -3.98
CA LEU A 21 11.50 0.86 -4.02
C LEU A 21 12.97 0.75 -3.58
N LEU A 22 13.27 -0.06 -2.57
CA LEU A 22 14.65 -0.34 -2.15
C LEU A 22 15.42 -1.10 -3.23
N GLY A 23 14.80 -2.07 -3.89
CA GLY A 23 15.38 -2.80 -5.03
C GLY A 23 15.71 -1.88 -6.21
N GLU A 24 14.84 -0.90 -6.47
CA GLU A 24 15.02 0.13 -7.49
C GLU A 24 16.04 1.21 -7.10
N LYS A 25 16.56 1.18 -5.87
CA LYS A 25 17.39 2.24 -5.27
C LYS A 25 16.71 3.60 -5.29
N ALA A 26 15.38 3.62 -5.24
CA ALA A 26 14.58 4.83 -5.18
C ALA A 26 14.64 5.43 -3.76
N THR A 27 14.47 6.75 -3.66
CA THR A 27 14.33 7.42 -2.37
C THR A 27 12.99 7.05 -1.74
N LEU A 28 13.01 6.55 -0.51
CA LEU A 28 11.80 6.20 0.22
C LEU A 28 11.11 7.47 0.75
N THR A 29 10.11 7.94 0.01
CA THR A 29 9.26 9.09 0.38
C THR A 29 7.80 8.69 0.27
N ASP A 30 6.90 9.38 0.99
CA ASP A 30 5.45 9.15 0.89
C ASP A 30 4.96 9.26 -0.56
N ALA A 31 5.50 10.20 -1.34
CA ALA A 31 5.17 10.36 -2.75
C ALA A 31 5.60 9.16 -3.61
N ALA A 32 6.81 8.65 -3.39
CA ALA A 32 7.31 7.45 -4.08
C ALA A 32 6.50 6.21 -3.70
N LEU A 33 6.16 6.08 -2.42
CA LEU A 33 5.33 4.99 -1.91
C LEU A 33 3.92 5.04 -2.47
N LEU A 34 3.29 6.23 -2.53
CA LEU A 34 1.99 6.42 -3.15
C LEU A 34 1.99 6.07 -4.63
N GLN A 35 3.01 6.50 -5.37
CA GLN A 35 3.15 6.14 -6.78
C GLN A 35 3.24 4.61 -6.95
N LYS A 36 4.10 3.96 -6.15
CA LYS A 36 4.28 2.52 -6.19
C LYS A 36 2.99 1.74 -5.88
N LEU A 37 2.24 2.20 -4.88
CA LEU A 37 0.95 1.61 -4.52
C LEU A 37 -0.12 1.83 -5.62
N GLN A 38 -0.07 2.95 -6.34
CA GLN A 38 -0.95 3.17 -7.50
C GLN A 38 -0.62 2.21 -8.64
N ASP A 39 0.66 1.97 -8.90
CA ASP A 39 1.09 0.99 -9.91
C ASP A 39 0.61 -0.43 -9.53
N PHE A 40 0.75 -0.82 -8.26
CA PHE A 40 0.20 -2.08 -7.74
C PHE A 40 -1.32 -2.18 -7.95
N LEU A 41 -2.05 -1.07 -7.82
CA LEU A 41 -3.51 -1.05 -7.99
C LEU A 41 -3.91 -1.28 -9.45
N VAL A 42 -3.12 -0.78 -10.41
CA VAL A 42 -3.35 -1.01 -11.84
C VAL A 42 -3.17 -2.49 -12.20
N ASP A 43 -2.18 -3.14 -11.57
CA ASP A 43 -1.84 -4.54 -11.85
C ASP A 43 -2.60 -5.55 -10.96
N ALA A 44 -3.46 -5.08 -10.05
CA ALA A 44 -4.14 -5.94 -9.10
C ALA A 44 -5.19 -6.85 -9.78
N GLY A 45 -4.89 -8.15 -9.87
CA GLY A 45 -5.82 -9.15 -10.44
C GLY A 45 -6.92 -9.63 -9.49
N ASP A 46 -6.79 -9.40 -8.18
CA ASP A 46 -7.68 -9.95 -7.16
C ASP A 46 -8.25 -8.89 -6.21
N ARG A 47 -9.55 -9.00 -5.89
CA ARG A 47 -10.29 -8.02 -5.07
C ARG A 47 -9.72 -7.80 -3.68
N TRP A 48 -9.14 -8.84 -3.05
CA TRP A 48 -8.56 -8.71 -1.72
C TRP A 48 -7.32 -7.80 -1.76
N ARG A 49 -6.50 -7.96 -2.80
CA ARG A 49 -5.27 -7.19 -3.01
C ARG A 49 -5.60 -5.75 -3.36
N GLU A 50 -6.58 -5.51 -4.25
CA GLU A 50 -7.10 -4.16 -4.53
C GLU A 50 -7.55 -3.44 -3.26
N THR A 51 -8.27 -4.15 -2.37
CA THR A 51 -8.77 -3.58 -1.12
C THR A 51 -7.61 -3.19 -0.21
N ALA A 52 -6.63 -4.08 -0.03
CA ALA A 52 -5.45 -3.83 0.78
C ALA A 52 -4.60 -2.66 0.23
N ILE A 53 -4.43 -2.57 -1.09
CA ILE A 53 -3.72 -1.47 -1.75
C ILE A 53 -4.44 -0.14 -1.52
N ARG A 54 -5.77 -0.10 -1.66
CA ARG A 54 -6.54 1.13 -1.38
C ARG A 54 -6.44 1.57 0.07
N ASP A 55 -6.36 0.64 1.01
CA ASP A 55 -6.18 0.96 2.42
C ASP A 55 -4.77 1.48 2.72
N ALA A 56 -3.75 0.87 2.13
CA ALA A 56 -2.37 1.36 2.18
C ALA A 56 -2.27 2.79 1.61
N ILE A 57 -2.91 3.07 0.48
CA ILE A 57 -2.95 4.41 -0.11
C ILE A 57 -3.56 5.42 0.87
N LYS A 58 -4.70 5.11 1.49
CA LYS A 58 -5.35 6.01 2.48
C LYS A 58 -4.48 6.27 3.70
N MET A 59 -3.72 5.26 4.13
CA MET A 59 -2.81 5.37 5.26
C MET A 59 -1.64 6.31 4.92
N VAL A 60 -1.01 6.12 3.77
CA VAL A 60 0.16 6.93 3.34
C VAL A 60 -0.25 8.34 2.92
N SER A 61 -1.43 8.52 2.32
CA SER A 61 -1.94 9.84 1.93
C SER A 61 -2.36 10.70 3.12
N GLY A 62 -2.37 10.14 4.34
CA GLY A 62 -2.84 10.83 5.54
C GLY A 62 -4.36 10.99 5.60
N GLU A 63 -5.12 10.34 4.72
CA GLU A 63 -6.60 10.36 4.76
C GLU A 63 -7.18 9.70 6.02
N ASN A 64 -6.34 9.03 6.82
CA ASN A 64 -6.71 8.45 8.11
C ASN A 64 -6.61 9.45 9.30
N THR A 65 -6.27 10.73 9.09
CA THR A 65 -6.22 11.73 10.17
C THR A 65 -7.59 12.34 10.48
N ARG A 66 -8.57 11.54 10.89
CA ARG A 66 -9.73 11.98 11.68
C ARG A 66 -10.30 10.79 12.44
N HIS A 67 -9.86 10.55 13.68
CA HIS A 67 -10.68 10.06 14.79
C HIS A 67 -9.93 10.24 16.11
#